data_AF-A0A961B0U3-F1
#
_entry.id   AF-A0A961B0U3-F1
#
_cell.length_a   1.000
_cell.length_b   1.000
_cell.length_c   1.000
_cell.angle_alpha   90.00
_cell.angle_beta   90.00
_cell.angle_gamma   90.00
#
_symmetry.space_group_name_H-M   'P 1'
#
loop_
_entity.id
_entity.type
_entity.pdbx_description
1 polymer ?
#
loop_
_entity_poly.entity_id
_entity_poly.type
_entity_poly.pdbx_seq_one_letter_code
_entity_poly.pdbx_strand_id
1 'polypeptide(L)'
;LEKARTMVVNHGLGFPVAYDLSIEEMRELGLYISDPRSAEETDRPFAEPATFAVNEEGLLHLIEISNTPFNRADLAELLDTVEWVKENNYPIRGMH
;
A
#
# COMPACT_ATOMS: atom_id res chain seq x y z
N LEU A 1 16.19 4.30 -6.03
CA LEU A 1 16.22 3.50 -7.29
C LEU A 1 16.93 2.15 -7.13
N GLU A 2 18.19 2.09 -6.69
CA GLU A 2 18.93 0.81 -6.57
C GLU A 2 18.21 -0.22 -5.68
N LYS A 3 17.84 0.16 -4.45
CA LYS A 3 17.07 -0.70 -3.53
C LYS A 3 15.79 -1.28 -4.16
N ALA A 4 15.04 -0.46 -4.91
CA ALA A 4 13.79 -0.88 -5.57
C ALA A 4 14.06 -1.87 -6.72
N ARG A 5 15.11 -1.65 -7.52
CA ARG A 5 15.54 -2.59 -8.57
C ARG A 5 15.98 -3.92 -7.98
N THR A 6 16.77 -3.88 -6.91
CA THR A 6 17.20 -5.09 -6.19
C THR A 6 16.01 -5.88 -5.66
N MET A 7 14.99 -5.20 -5.12
CA MET A 7 13.73 -5.84 -4.69
C MET A 7 13.03 -6.55 -5.85
N VAL A 8 12.87 -5.89 -7.00
CA VAL A 8 12.24 -6.50 -8.19
C VAL A 8 12.99 -7.75 -8.62
N VAL A 9 14.32 -7.68 -8.74
CA VAL A 9 15.15 -8.79 -9.22
C VAL A 9 15.18 -9.95 -8.22
N ASN A 10 15.46 -9.68 -6.93
CA ASN A 10 15.61 -10.73 -5.92
C ASN A 10 14.31 -11.48 -5.65
N HIS A 11 13.16 -10.83 -5.83
CA HIS A 11 11.85 -11.42 -5.59
C HIS A 11 11.09 -11.81 -6.89
N GLY A 12 11.69 -11.60 -8.07
CA GLY A 12 11.08 -11.94 -9.35
C GLY A 12 9.75 -11.23 -9.60
N LEU A 13 9.62 -9.97 -9.16
CA LEU A 13 8.34 -9.24 -9.23
C LEU A 13 7.98 -8.90 -10.67
N GLY A 14 6.79 -9.32 -11.11
CA GLY A 14 6.27 -9.08 -12.45
C GLY A 14 5.46 -7.80 -12.63
N PHE A 15 5.44 -6.93 -11.61
CA PHE A 15 4.63 -5.71 -11.57
C PHE A 15 5.49 -4.46 -11.27
N PRO A 16 5.02 -3.25 -11.62
CA PRO A 16 5.74 -2.02 -11.32
C PRO A 16 5.97 -1.82 -9.82
N VAL A 17 7.19 -1.44 -9.44
CA VAL A 17 7.54 -1.04 -8.08
C VAL A 17 7.88 0.43 -8.08
N ALA A 18 6.97 1.23 -7.51
CA ALA A 18 7.22 2.65 -7.24
C ALA A 18 8.22 2.80 -6.08
N TYR A 19 8.92 3.92 -6.05
CA TYR A 19 9.92 4.22 -5.03
C TYR A 19 10.03 5.73 -4.83
N ASP A 20 10.71 6.13 -3.75
CA ASP A 20 11.00 7.52 -3.42
C ASP A 20 9.78 8.39 -3.08
N LEU A 21 8.79 7.79 -2.41
CA LEU A 21 7.67 8.52 -1.86
C LEU A 21 8.18 9.65 -0.94
N SER A 22 7.76 10.88 -1.22
CA SER A 22 8.04 12.07 -0.44
C SER A 22 7.10 12.19 0.76
N ILE A 23 7.48 13.00 1.77
CA ILE A 23 6.62 13.26 2.93
C ILE A 23 5.28 13.90 2.51
N GLU A 24 5.27 14.72 1.46
CA GLU A 24 4.05 15.32 0.90
C GLU A 24 3.12 14.22 0.38
N GLU A 25 3.62 13.35 -0.49
CA GLU A 25 2.85 12.24 -1.07
C GLU A 25 2.40 11.23 0.00
N MET A 26 3.22 10.97 1.03
CA MET A 26 2.81 10.15 2.18
C MET A 26 1.58 10.73 2.88
N ARG A 27 1.55 12.06 3.08
CA ARG A 27 0.42 12.75 3.71
C ARG A 27 -0.80 12.79 2.81
N GLU A 28 -0.62 13.01 1.52
CA GLU A 28 -1.71 12.97 0.53
C GLU A 28 -2.38 11.59 0.51
N LEU A 29 -1.60 10.51 0.64
CA LEU A 29 -2.10 9.14 0.75
C LEU A 29 -2.65 8.79 2.15
N GLY A 30 -2.55 9.69 3.14
CA GLY A 30 -3.02 9.46 4.50
C GLY A 30 -2.18 8.48 5.31
N LEU A 31 -0.92 8.23 4.91
CA LEU A 31 -0.05 7.26 5.57
C LEU A 31 0.51 7.81 6.88
N TYR A 32 0.70 6.91 7.85
CA TYR A 32 1.53 7.23 9.01
C TYR A 32 3.00 7.30 8.61
N ILE A 33 3.72 8.25 9.20
CA ILE A 33 5.13 8.51 8.90
C ILE A 33 5.94 8.27 10.17
N SER A 34 6.93 7.40 10.05
CA SER A 34 7.81 7.02 11.15
C SER A 34 9.21 7.61 10.95
N ASP A 35 9.80 8.06 12.05
CA ASP A 35 11.24 8.31 12.12
C ASP A 35 11.98 6.97 12.30
N PRO A 36 13.12 6.76 11.63
CA PRO A 36 13.91 5.55 11.81
C PRO A 36 14.41 5.43 13.24
N ARG A 37 14.38 4.20 13.77
CA ARG A 37 14.90 3.90 15.12
C ARG A 37 16.40 3.64 15.12
N SER A 38 16.96 3.31 13.95
CA SER A 38 18.40 3.12 13.76
C SER A 38 18.79 3.28 12.28
N ALA A 39 20.08 3.43 12.02
CA ALA A 39 20.62 3.59 10.66
C ALA A 39 20.46 2.32 9.80
N GLU A 40 20.27 1.15 10.42
CA GLU A 40 19.99 -0.11 9.74
C GLU A 40 18.58 -0.16 9.14
N GLU A 41 17.63 0.63 9.68
CA GLU A 41 16.26 0.69 9.18
C GLU A 41 16.21 1.57 7.91
N THR A 42 16.57 2.85 8.06
CA THR A 42 16.71 3.82 6.97
C THR A 42 17.34 5.12 7.50
N ASP A 43 17.78 6.01 6.61
CA ASP A 43 18.41 7.30 6.92
C ASP A 43 17.44 8.49 6.89
N ARG A 44 16.15 8.23 6.65
CA ARG A 44 15.10 9.24 6.45
C ARG A 44 13.74 8.74 6.92
N PRO A 45 12.77 9.63 7.21
CA PRO A 45 11.39 9.23 7.51
C PRO A 45 10.79 8.36 6.39
N PHE A 46 9.94 7.42 6.78
CA PHE A 46 9.33 6.45 5.86
C PHE A 46 7.85 6.24 6.18
N ALA A 47 7.11 5.76 5.18
CA ALA A 47 5.71 5.43 5.34
C ALA A 47 5.53 4.06 6.02
N GLU A 48 4.64 4.03 7.01
CA GLU A 48 4.06 2.79 7.51
C GLU A 48 3.15 2.14 6.45
N PRO A 49 2.90 0.82 6.54
CA PRO A 49 2.22 0.10 5.48
C PRO A 49 0.74 0.51 5.32
N ALA A 50 0.31 0.52 4.05
CA ALA A 50 -1.09 0.62 3.67
C ALA A 50 -1.37 -0.22 2.41
N THR A 51 -2.63 -0.57 2.22
CA THR A 51 -3.15 -1.25 1.02
C THR A 51 -4.35 -0.49 0.49
N PHE A 52 -4.35 -0.22 -0.81
CA PHE A 52 -5.44 0.45 -1.52
C PHE A 52 -5.90 -0.45 -2.67
N ALA A 53 -7.19 -0.78 -2.70
CA ALA A 53 -7.80 -1.46 -3.85
C ALA A 53 -8.59 -0.43 -4.67
N VAL A 54 -8.14 -0.18 -5.89
CA VAL A 54 -8.74 0.80 -6.82
C VAL A 54 -9.32 0.05 -8.02
N ASN A 55 -10.53 0.38 -8.42
CA ASN A 55 -11.21 -0.26 -9.54
C ASN A 55 -10.80 0.34 -10.91
N GLU A 56 -11.35 -0.20 -12.00
CA GLU A 56 -11.06 0.24 -13.37
C GLU A 56 -11.50 1.69 -13.67
N GLU A 57 -12.41 2.25 -12.86
CA GLU A 57 -12.88 3.64 -12.94
C GLU A 57 -12.02 4.61 -12.12
N GLY A 58 -10.98 4.11 -11.44
CA GLY A 58 -10.13 4.90 -10.56
C GLY A 58 -10.75 5.19 -9.19
N LEU A 59 -11.79 4.47 -8.79
CA LEU A 59 -12.45 4.63 -7.50
C LEU A 59 -11.89 3.66 -6.44
N LEU A 60 -11.72 4.16 -5.22
CA LEU A 60 -11.24 3.38 -4.08
C LEU A 60 -12.36 2.48 -3.55
N HIS A 61 -12.13 1.16 -3.54
CA HIS A 61 -13.05 0.15 -3.03
C HIS A 61 -12.74 -0.27 -1.59
N LEU A 62 -11.45 -0.38 -1.27
CA LEU A 62 -10.97 -0.82 0.03
C LEU A 62 -9.67 -0.08 0.36
N ILE A 63 -9.55 0.28 1.64
CA ILE A 63 -8.35 0.88 2.20
C ILE A 63 -8.06 0.27 3.56
N GLU A 64 -6.80 -0.13 3.75
CA GLU A 64 -6.25 -0.51 5.05
C GLU A 64 -4.99 0.31 5.29
N ILE A 65 -4.96 1.08 6.39
CA ILE A 65 -3.80 1.86 6.81
C ILE A 65 -3.41 1.39 8.22
N SER A 66 -2.14 1.08 8.42
CA SER A 66 -1.58 0.72 9.72
C SER A 66 -0.54 1.74 10.18
N ASN A 67 -0.44 1.96 11.49
CA ASN A 67 0.67 2.68 12.12
C ASN A 67 1.72 1.73 12.72
N THR A 68 1.56 0.42 12.54
CA THR A 68 2.54 -0.60 12.93
C THR A 68 3.21 -1.19 11.68
N PRO A 69 4.52 -1.52 11.75
CA PRO A 69 5.26 -1.99 10.57
C PRO A 69 4.92 -3.44 10.16
N PHE A 70 4.15 -4.14 11.00
CA PHE A 70 3.88 -5.57 10.86
C PHE A 70 2.46 -5.87 10.38
N ASN A 71 1.47 -5.06 10.77
CA ASN A 71 0.10 -5.26 10.32
C ASN A 71 -0.02 -4.84 8.86
N ARG A 72 -0.32 -5.80 8.01
CA ARG A 72 -0.53 -5.65 6.58
C ARG A 72 -1.81 -6.38 6.20
N ALA A 73 -2.43 -5.95 5.11
CA ALA A 73 -3.62 -6.61 4.59
C ALA A 73 -3.34 -8.09 4.30
N ASP A 74 -4.29 -8.95 4.66
CA ASP A 74 -4.29 -10.34 4.21
C ASP A 74 -4.67 -10.35 2.73
N LEU A 75 -3.71 -10.67 1.87
CA LEU A 75 -3.91 -10.65 0.42
C LEU A 75 -4.91 -11.71 -0.06
N ALA A 76 -5.09 -12.81 0.68
CA ALA A 76 -6.08 -13.83 0.34
C ALA A 76 -7.49 -13.32 0.66
N GLU A 77 -7.68 -12.75 1.85
CA GLU A 77 -8.96 -12.13 2.23
C GLU A 77 -9.32 -10.95 1.31
N LEU A 78 -8.32 -10.16 0.92
CA LEU A 78 -8.49 -9.06 -0.02
C LEU A 78 -8.96 -9.56 -1.38
N LEU A 79 -8.34 -10.63 -1.90
CA LEU A 79 -8.72 -11.22 -3.17
C LEU A 79 -10.16 -11.75 -3.12
N ASP A 80 -10.51 -12.53 -2.10
CA ASP A 80 -11.86 -13.08 -1.90
C ASP A 80 -12.91 -11.95 -1.83
N THR A 81 -12.57 -10.85 -1.14
CA THR A 81 -13.43 -9.67 -1.03
C THR A 81 -13.64 -8.99 -2.38
N VAL A 82 -12.57 -8.80 -3.17
CA VAL A 82 -12.64 -8.17 -4.49
C VAL A 82 -13.46 -9.02 -5.47
N GLU A 83 -13.25 -10.34 -5.47
CA GLU A 83 -14.03 -11.28 -6.29
C GLU A 83 -15.52 -11.19 -5.94
N TRP A 84 -15.86 -11.27 -4.65
CA TRP A 84 -17.24 -11.20 -4.19
C TRP A 84 -17.92 -9.86 -4.52
N VAL A 85 -17.23 -8.73 -4.32
CA VAL A 85 -17.73 -7.39 -4.66
C VAL A 85 -18.08 -7.29 -6.14
N LYS A 86 -17.22 -7.85 -7.00
CA LYS A 86 -17.43 -7.87 -8.45
C LYS A 86 -18.59 -8.77 -8.85
N GLU A 87 -18.70 -9.98 -8.28
CA GLU A 87 -19.79 -10.92 -8.58
C GLU A 87 -21.16 -10.40 -8.15
N ASN A 88 -21.22 -9.61 -7.07
CA ASN A 88 -22.47 -9.15 -6.47
C ASN A 88 -22.83 -7.70 -6.85
N ASN A 89 -22.04 -7.03 -7.70
CA ASN A 89 -22.18 -5.59 -7.98
C ASN A 89 -22.34 -4.78 -6.68
N TYR A 90 -21.54 -5.09 -5.66
CA TYR A 90 -21.67 -4.45 -4.36
C TYR A 90 -21.22 -2.99 -4.44
N PRO A 91 -22.02 -2.02 -3.95
CA PRO A 91 -21.68 -0.61 -4.09
C PRO A 91 -20.53 -0.22 -3.16
N ILE A 92 -19.69 0.72 -3.63
CA ILE A 92 -18.69 1.37 -2.78
C ILE A 92 -19.39 2.07 -1.59
N ARG A 93 -18.78 2.00 -0.42
CA ARG A 93 -19.29 2.54 0.86
C ARG A 93 -18.36 3.66 1.34
N GLY A 94 -18.87 4.58 2.17
CA GLY A 94 -18.05 5.65 2.75
C GLY A 94 -17.76 6.84 1.81
N MET A 95 -18.75 7.24 1.01
CA MET A 95 -18.60 8.27 -0.05
C MET A 95 -18.93 9.71 0.41
N HIS A 96 -18.87 10.02 1.71
CA HIS A 96 -19.28 11.32 2.27
C HIS A 96 -18.24 11.90 3.21
#